data_AF-A0A847XJR5-F1
#
_entry.id   AF-A0A847XJR5-F1
#
_cell.length_a   1.000
_cell.length_b   1.000
_cell.length_c   1.000
_cell.angle_alpha   90.00
_cell.angle_beta   90.00
_cell.angle_gamma   90.00
#
_symmetry.space_group_name_H-M   'P 1'
#
loop_
_entity.id
_entity.type
_entity.pdbx_description
1 polymer ?
#
loop_
_entity_poly.entity_id
_entity_poly.type
_entity_poly.pdbx_seq_one_letter_code
_entity_poly.pdbx_strand_id
1 'polypeptide(L)'
;MKKQILNTIKRKFLFLLGIVFLGTFLCHGISFASNFNQGVSDFPLRVGNVTQSSGTLNWGTSLSGVNPGDQLKFQVYYHNAGNSSASNS
;
A
#
# COMPACT_ATOMS: atom_id res chain seq x y z
N MET A 1 24.71 -5.44 -54.62
CA MET A 1 23.66 -6.32 -54.05
C MET A 1 23.95 -6.79 -52.61
N LYS A 2 25.08 -7.44 -52.30
CA LYS A 2 25.39 -7.98 -50.95
C LYS A 2 25.37 -6.95 -49.80
N LYS A 3 25.92 -5.74 -50.01
CA LYS A 3 25.92 -4.65 -49.00
C LYS A 3 24.50 -4.14 -48.67
N GLN A 4 23.62 -4.05 -49.66
CA GLN A 4 22.23 -3.60 -49.45
C GLN A 4 21.42 -4.63 -48.65
N ILE A 5 21.62 -5.92 -48.93
CA ILE A 5 21.00 -7.02 -48.17
C ILE A 5 21.46 -6.97 -46.70
N LEU A 6 22.77 -6.80 -46.47
CA LEU A 6 23.33 -6.70 -45.11
C LEU A 6 22.77 -5.49 -44.34
N ASN A 7 22.68 -4.33 -44.98
CA ASN A 7 22.12 -3.12 -44.35
C ASN A 7 20.63 -3.29 -44.02
N THR A 8 19.89 -4.02 -44.86
CA THR A 8 18.47 -4.30 -44.63
C THR A 8 18.28 -5.23 -43.42
N ILE A 9 19.13 -6.25 -43.27
CA ILE A 9 19.10 -7.16 -42.11
C ILE A 9 19.43 -6.40 -40.82
N LYS A 10 20.50 -5.58 -40.81
CA LYS A 10 20.89 -4.78 -39.64
C LYS A 10 19.77 -3.84 -39.19
N ARG A 11 19.10 -3.17 -40.13
CA ARG A 11 17.98 -2.26 -39.82
C ARG A 11 16.79 -3.00 -39.20
N LYS A 12 16.44 -4.18 -39.72
CA LYS A 12 15.35 -5.00 -39.17
C LYS A 12 15.68 -5.53 -37.77
N PHE A 13 16.93 -5.94 -37.55
CA PHE A 13 17.40 -6.38 -36.24
C PHE A 13 17.36 -5.23 -35.21
N LEU A 14 17.82 -4.04 -35.58
CA LEU A 14 17.78 -2.86 -34.70
C LEU A 14 16.35 -2.47 -34.32
N PHE A 15 15.42 -2.54 -35.28
CA PHE A 15 14.01 -2.25 -35.04
C PHE A 15 13.37 -3.26 -34.07
N LEU A 16 13.67 -4.55 -34.23
CA LEU A 16 13.17 -5.59 -33.33
C LEU A 16 13.72 -5.43 -31.91
N LEU A 17 15.01 -5.10 -31.78
CA LEU A 17 15.65 -4.82 -30.49
C LEU A 17 14.99 -3.62 -29.78
N GLY A 18 14.65 -2.57 -30.53
CA GLY A 18 13.93 -1.40 -30.02
C GLY A 18 12.53 -1.74 -29.49
N ILE A 19 11.78 -2.61 -30.17
CA ILE A 19 10.45 -3.05 -29.72
C ILE A 19 10.54 -3.84 -28.42
N VAL A 20 11.50 -4.76 -28.32
CA VAL A 20 11.71 -5.56 -27.09
C VAL A 20 12.07 -4.64 -25.92
N PHE A 21 12.94 -3.67 -26.15
CA PHE A 21 13.33 -2.69 -25.13
C PHE A 21 12.14 -1.81 -24.70
N LEU A 22 11.34 -1.32 -25.65
CA LEU A 22 10.16 -0.50 -25.36
C LEU A 22 9.07 -1.29 -24.62
N GLY A 23 8.86 -2.56 -24.97
CA GLY A 23 7.91 -3.45 -24.30
C GLY A 23 8.25 -3.69 -22.84
N THR A 24 9.54 -3.80 -22.49
CA THR A 24 9.96 -3.94 -21.09
C THR A 24 9.76 -2.68 -20.26
N PHE A 25 9.82 -1.48 -20.84
CA PHE A 25 9.58 -0.24 -20.08
C PHE A 25 8.10 0.02 -19.79
N LEU A 26 7.20 -0.40 -20.67
CA LEU A 26 5.77 -0.12 -20.56
C LEU A 26 5.00 -1.09 -19.64
N CYS A 27 5.57 -2.24 -19.28
CA CYS A 27 4.86 -3.25 -18.48
C CYS A 27 5.18 -3.24 -16.97
N HIS A 28 5.99 -2.30 -16.49
CA HIS A 28 6.17 -2.10 -15.05
C HIS A 28 4.94 -1.38 -14.50
N GLY A 29 3.85 -2.13 -14.30
CA GLY A 29 2.81 -1.72 -13.38
C GLY A 29 3.47 -1.51 -12.03
N ILE A 30 3.63 -0.24 -11.64
CA ILE A 30 4.10 0.11 -10.30
C ILE A 30 2.97 -0.32 -9.36
N SER A 31 3.04 -1.54 -8.84
CA SER A 31 2.26 -1.92 -7.67
C SER A 31 2.82 -1.11 -6.50
N PHE A 32 2.30 0.09 -6.32
CA PHE A 32 2.34 0.70 -5.00
C PHE A 32 1.53 -0.24 -4.12
N ALA A 33 2.21 -1.00 -3.27
CA ALA A 33 1.55 -1.51 -2.08
C ALA A 33 0.98 -0.27 -1.39
N SER A 34 -0.34 -0.10 -1.39
CA SER A 34 -0.95 0.93 -0.57
C SER A 34 -0.62 0.54 0.86
N ASN A 35 0.33 1.27 1.43
CA ASN A 35 0.72 1.12 2.82
C ASN A 35 -0.46 1.57 3.67
N PHE A 36 -1.38 0.66 3.96
CA PHE A 36 -2.50 0.92 4.85
C PHE A 36 -1.94 1.29 6.23
N ASN A 37 -2.32 2.46 6.73
CA ASN A 37 -1.98 2.97 8.06
C ASN A 37 -0.46 3.17 8.35
N GLN A 38 0.32 3.68 7.41
CA GLN A 38 1.74 4.04 7.63
C GLN A 38 2.00 5.55 7.71
N GLY A 39 0.98 6.38 7.44
CA GLY A 39 1.10 7.82 7.61
C GLY A 39 1.30 8.20 9.08
N VAL A 40 2.03 9.28 9.33
CA VAL A 40 2.17 9.85 10.69
C VAL A 40 0.82 10.28 11.30
N SER A 41 -0.19 10.47 10.45
CA SER A 41 -1.57 10.78 10.80
C SER A 41 -2.45 9.55 10.97
N ASP A 42 -1.96 8.37 10.56
CA ASP A 42 -2.72 7.14 10.62
C ASP A 42 -2.59 6.58 12.04
N PHE A 43 -3.67 6.69 12.82
CA PHE A 43 -3.70 6.08 14.14
C PHE A 43 -3.94 4.58 13.99
N PRO A 44 -2.99 3.71 14.40
CA PRO A 44 -3.22 2.26 14.39
C PRO A 44 -4.40 1.91 15.30
N LEU A 45 -5.03 0.76 15.08
CA LEU A 45 -6.06 0.21 15.98
C LEU A 45 -5.58 0.34 17.43
N ARG A 46 -6.32 1.09 18.24
CA ARG A 46 -6.03 1.26 19.66
C ARG A 46 -7.01 0.46 20.49
N VAL A 47 -6.53 -0.04 21.61
CA VAL A 47 -7.30 -0.82 22.57
C VAL A 47 -7.05 -0.27 23.97
N GLY A 48 -8.08 -0.28 24.81
CA GLY A 48 -8.02 0.11 26.21
C GLY A 48 -8.87 -0.80 27.09
N ASN A 49 -8.44 -1.05 28.32
CA ASN A 49 -9.17 -1.86 29.30
C ASN A 49 -9.88 -0.94 30.29
N VAL A 50 -11.19 -0.76 30.13
CA VAL A 50 -12.02 0.14 30.94
C VAL A 50 -12.05 -0.27 32.41
N THR A 51 -12.14 -1.59 32.66
CA THR A 51 -12.26 -2.14 34.02
C THR A 51 -11.01 -1.85 34.84
N GLN A 52 -9.85 -2.18 34.30
CA GLN A 52 -8.58 -2.04 35.01
C GLN A 52 -8.07 -0.60 35.05
N SER A 53 -8.50 0.25 34.11
CA SER A 53 -8.04 1.63 34.03
C SER A 53 -8.94 2.62 34.80
N SER A 54 -9.83 2.10 35.66
CA SER A 54 -10.75 2.89 36.49
C SER A 54 -11.54 3.93 35.69
N GLY A 55 -11.97 3.56 34.47
CA GLY A 55 -12.74 4.44 33.57
C GLY A 55 -11.91 5.43 32.76
N THR A 56 -10.61 5.61 33.04
CA THR A 56 -9.72 6.46 32.23
C THR A 56 -9.04 5.59 31.18
N LEU A 57 -9.36 5.76 29.90
CA LEU A 57 -8.84 4.86 28.85
C LEU A 57 -7.35 5.15 28.57
N ASN A 58 -6.48 4.28 29.10
CA ASN A 58 -5.07 4.22 28.71
C ASN A 58 -4.95 3.50 27.37
N TRP A 59 -4.98 4.26 26.28
CA TRP A 59 -4.95 3.71 24.93
C TRP A 59 -3.56 3.19 24.55
N GLY A 60 -3.49 1.91 24.19
CA GLY A 60 -2.30 1.26 23.63
C GLY A 60 -2.59 0.53 22.32
N THR A 61 -1.55 -0.02 21.70
CA THR A 61 -1.66 -0.94 20.55
C THR A 61 -1.76 -2.40 20.99
N SER A 62 -1.56 -2.68 22.28
CA SER A 62 -1.72 -3.98 22.92
C SER A 62 -2.07 -3.80 24.40
N LEU A 63 -2.59 -4.87 25.02
CA LEU A 63 -2.86 -4.94 26.45
C LEU A 63 -2.16 -6.17 27.03
N SER A 64 -1.65 -6.05 28.25
CA SER A 64 -1.10 -7.14 29.03
C SER A 64 -1.94 -7.35 30.29
N GLY A 65 -2.03 -8.58 30.79
CA GLY A 65 -2.72 -8.87 32.05
C GLY A 65 -4.24 -8.67 32.00
N VAL A 66 -4.85 -8.84 30.82
CA VAL A 66 -6.32 -8.82 30.66
C VAL A 66 -6.93 -10.05 31.33
N ASN A 67 -7.96 -9.85 32.14
CA ASN A 67 -8.62 -10.89 32.90
C ASN A 67 -10.01 -11.24 32.32
N PRO A 68 -10.52 -12.47 32.56
CA PRO A 68 -11.92 -12.79 32.26
C PRO A 68 -12.87 -11.80 32.95
N GLY A 69 -13.81 -11.24 32.20
CA GLY A 69 -14.78 -10.27 32.68
C GLY A 69 -14.38 -8.80 32.53
N ASP A 70 -13.16 -8.50 32.07
CA ASP A 70 -12.77 -7.13 31.75
C ASP A 70 -13.55 -6.57 30.56
N GLN A 71 -13.89 -5.28 30.65
CA GLN A 71 -14.48 -4.53 29.55
C GLN A 71 -13.40 -3.83 28.75
N LEU A 72 -13.31 -4.16 27.45
CA LEU A 72 -12.38 -3.54 26.52
C LEU A 72 -13.09 -2.53 25.62
N LYS A 73 -12.38 -1.50 25.21
CA LYS A 73 -12.79 -0.58 24.13
C LYS A 73 -11.76 -0.60 23.01
N PHE A 74 -12.27 -0.48 21.79
CA PHE A 74 -11.46 -0.38 20.58
C PHE A 74 -11.71 0.97 19.93
N GLN A 75 -10.65 1.58 19.42
CA GLN A 75 -10.71 2.78 18.62
C GLN A 75 -10.09 2.47 17.26
N VAL A 76 -10.92 2.61 16.23
CA VAL A 76 -10.51 2.45 14.83
C VAL A 76 -10.47 3.85 14.23
N TYR A 77 -9.35 4.17 13.57
CA TYR A 77 -9.23 5.35 12.75
C TYR A 77 -9.27 4.95 11.28
N TYR A 78 -10.01 5.73 10.50
CA TYR A 78 -10.08 5.58 9.06
C TYR A 78 -9.52 6.84 8.41
N HIS A 79 -8.49 6.66 7.58
CA HIS A 79 -7.95 7.72 6.74
C HIS A 79 -8.44 7.53 5.31
N ASN A 80 -9.19 8.52 4.82
CA ASN A 80 -9.46 8.62 3.40
C ASN A 80 -8.25 9.23 2.69
N ALA A 81 -7.43 8.38 2.06
CA ALA A 81 -6.24 8.82 1.32
C ALA A 81 -6.56 9.42 -0.06
N GLY A 82 -7.83 9.48 -0.46
CA GLY A 82 -8.28 10.08 -1.72
C GLY A 82 -8.62 11.56 -1.60
N ASN A 83 -8.88 12.20 -2.74
CA ASN A 83 -9.14 13.64 -2.84
C ASN A 83 -10.65 13.98 -2.73
N SER A 84 -11.50 12.98 -2.56
CA SER A 84 -12.96 13.11 -2.51
C SER A 84 -13.46 12.65 -1.15
N SER A 85 -14.48 13.31 -0.59
CA SER A 85 -15.06 12.91 0.70
C SER A 85 -15.67 11.51 0.64
N ALA A 86 -15.37 10.68 1.65
CA ALA A 86 -16.06 9.41 1.87
C ALA A 86 -17.38 9.66 2.61
N SER A 87 -18.48 9.07 2.16
CA SER A 87 -19.77 9.12 2.84
C SER A 87 -20.27 7.71 3.15
N ASN A 88 -20.76 7.48 4.37
CA ASN A 88 -21.63 6.34 4.63
C ASN A 88 -23.04 6.72 4.13
N SER A 89 -23.49 6.05 3.09
CA SER A 89 -24.89 6.06 2.61
C SER A 89 -25.76 5.16 3.47
#